data_AF-A0A832LB91-F1
#
_entry.id   AF-A0A832LB91-F1
#
_cell.length_a   1.000
_cell.length_b   1.000
_cell.length_c   1.000
_cell.angle_alpha   90.00
_cell.angle_beta   90.00
_cell.angle_gamma   90.00
#
_symmetry.space_group_name_H-M   'P 1'
#
loop_
_entity.id
_entity.type
_entity.pdbx_description
1 polymer ?
#
loop_
_entity_poly.entity_id
_entity_poly.type
_entity_poly.pdbx_seq_one_letter_code
_entity_poly.pdbx_strand_id
1 'polypeptide(L)'
;MPKIQFLDPNEVRKPGFIEFQPIPVNQYQKTVKDERKNFTDEEFKAIYHDMALIREFETMLNLIKTKGEYNGTPYNHPGPAHLSIGQESAAVGMAWTLGVDDFIFGSHRSHGEILAKGMSAIHKLEDKQL
;
A
#
# COMPACT_ATOMS: atom_id res chain seq x y z
N MET A 1 -21.58 -4.22 -5.31
CA MET A 1 -21.89 -5.11 -4.17
C MET A 1 -23.36 -5.52 -4.26
N PRO A 2 -23.71 -6.80 -4.11
CA PRO A 2 -25.11 -7.21 -4.08
C PRO A 2 -25.83 -6.48 -2.94
N LYS A 3 -27.05 -5.97 -3.20
CA LYS A 3 -27.85 -5.25 -2.20
C LYS A 3 -28.25 -6.14 -1.01
N ILE A 4 -28.23 -7.46 -1.20
CA ILE A 4 -28.59 -8.46 -0.20
C ILE A 4 -27.61 -9.63 -0.35
N GLN A 5 -26.92 -9.98 0.73
CA GLN A 5 -26.16 -11.21 0.86
C GLN A 5 -26.99 -12.18 1.70
N PHE A 6 -27.47 -13.26 1.09
CA PHE A 6 -28.21 -14.29 1.81
C PHE A 6 -27.20 -15.18 2.56
N LEU A 7 -27.27 -15.15 3.89
CA LEU A 7 -26.49 -16.00 4.78
C LEU A 7 -27.44 -16.99 5.44
N ASP A 8 -27.37 -18.27 5.07
CA ASP A 8 -28.11 -19.34 5.75
C ASP A 8 -27.33 -19.79 6.99
N PRO A 9 -27.83 -19.53 8.22
CA PRO A 9 -27.14 -19.92 9.45
C PRO A 9 -26.89 -21.43 9.56
N ASN A 10 -27.72 -22.26 8.92
CA ASN A 10 -27.54 -23.72 8.94
C ASN A 10 -26.33 -24.17 8.12
N GLU A 11 -25.98 -23.40 7.09
CA GLU A 11 -24.82 -23.65 6.23
C GLU A 11 -23.56 -22.99 6.81
N VAL A 12 -23.58 -21.68 7.11
CA VAL A 12 -22.38 -20.94 7.54
C VAL A 12 -21.93 -21.28 8.97
N ARG A 13 -22.79 -21.92 9.77
CA ARG A 13 -22.45 -22.42 11.12
C ARG A 13 -22.45 -23.94 11.22
N LYS A 14 -22.45 -24.64 10.08
CA LYS A 14 -22.39 -26.09 10.07
C LYS A 14 -21.14 -26.59 10.81
N PRO A 15 -21.26 -27.55 11.74
CA PRO A 15 -20.11 -28.12 12.42
C PRO A 15 -19.14 -28.75 11.40
N GLY A 16 -17.86 -28.46 11.55
CA GLY A 16 -16.81 -28.95 10.68
C GLY A 16 -15.44 -28.51 11.16
N PHE A 17 -14.42 -28.83 10.38
CA PHE A 17 -13.04 -28.43 10.62
C PHE A 17 -12.58 -27.50 9.50
N ILE A 18 -11.87 -26.43 9.86
CA ILE A 18 -11.11 -25.65 8.88
C ILE A 18 -9.73 -26.31 8.80
N GLU A 19 -9.49 -27.08 7.75
CA GLU A 19 -8.19 -27.68 7.47
C GLU A 19 -7.38 -26.73 6.60
N PHE A 20 -6.25 -26.24 7.12
CA PHE A 20 -5.32 -25.41 6.35
C PHE A 20 -3.92 -25.97 6.45
N GLN A 21 -3.16 -25.79 5.36
CA GLN A 21 -1.72 -26.00 5.39
C GLN A 21 -1.07 -25.02 6.37
N PRO A 22 0.04 -25.39 7.05
CA PRO A 22 0.74 -24.47 7.94
C PRO A 22 0.99 -23.12 7.26
N ILE A 23 0.51 -22.05 7.88
CA ILE A 23 0.69 -20.70 7.34
C ILE A 23 2.14 -20.29 7.61
N PRO A 24 2.93 -19.97 6.57
CA PRO A 24 4.30 -19.54 6.77
C PRO A 24 4.32 -18.19 7.50
N VAL A 25 4.97 -18.13 8.66
CA VAL A 25 5.16 -16.90 9.45
C VAL A 25 6.63 -16.51 9.41
N ASN A 26 6.94 -15.32 8.89
CA ASN A 26 8.30 -14.78 8.80
C ASN A 26 9.31 -15.70 8.08
N GLN A 27 8.84 -16.59 7.20
CA GLN A 27 9.69 -17.53 6.46
C GLN A 27 10.35 -16.93 5.22
N TYR A 28 9.96 -15.71 4.83
CA TYR A 28 10.60 -15.01 3.73
C TYR A 28 11.96 -14.46 4.18
N GLN A 29 13.03 -15.15 3.78
CA GLN A 29 14.41 -14.82 4.13
C GLN A 29 15.27 -14.53 2.89
N LYS A 30 14.64 -14.34 1.73
CA LYS A 30 15.34 -14.06 0.48
C LYS A 30 15.92 -12.64 0.49
N THR A 31 17.12 -12.52 -0.05
CA THR A 31 17.78 -11.23 -0.24
C THR A 31 17.33 -10.58 -1.56
N VAL A 32 17.62 -9.29 -1.73
CA VAL A 32 17.42 -8.60 -3.02
C VAL A 32 18.14 -9.34 -4.16
N LYS A 33 19.32 -9.92 -3.89
CA LYS A 33 20.07 -10.69 -4.88
C LYS A 33 19.32 -11.94 -5.34
N ASP A 34 18.60 -12.60 -4.44
CA ASP A 34 17.81 -13.79 -4.76
C ASP A 34 16.57 -13.45 -5.59
N GLU A 35 16.03 -12.26 -5.40
CA GLU A 35 14.82 -11.76 -6.09
C GLU A 35 15.08 -11.15 -7.47
N ARG A 36 16.34 -11.04 -7.91
CA ARG A 36 16.71 -10.62 -9.27
C ARG A 36 16.21 -11.55 -10.38
N LYS A 37 15.67 -12.72 -10.04
CA LYS A 37 14.97 -13.60 -10.98
C LYS A 37 13.54 -13.14 -11.27
N ASN A 38 12.96 -12.34 -10.38
CA ASN A 38 11.57 -11.90 -10.43
C ASN A 38 11.45 -10.41 -10.82
N PHE A 39 12.47 -9.60 -10.52
CA PHE A 39 12.47 -8.17 -10.81
C PHE A 39 13.81 -7.71 -11.40
N THR A 40 13.71 -6.73 -12.29
CA THR A 40 14.85 -6.00 -12.86
C THR A 40 15.40 -4.96 -11.88
N ASP A 41 16.61 -4.46 -12.14
CA ASP A 41 17.21 -3.40 -11.32
C ASP A 41 16.42 -2.09 -11.41
N GLU A 42 15.81 -1.81 -12.57
CA GLU A 42 14.93 -0.66 -12.80
C GLU A 42 13.65 -0.77 -11.96
N GLU A 43 13.01 -1.93 -11.93
CA GLU A 43 11.83 -2.17 -11.10
C GLU A 43 12.16 -2.07 -9.61
N PHE A 44 13.29 -2.61 -9.15
CA PHE A 44 13.71 -2.43 -7.76
C PHE A 44 13.92 -0.96 -7.40
N LYS A 45 14.51 -0.17 -8.30
CA LYS A 45 14.67 1.29 -8.09
C LYS A 45 13.32 1.99 -8.04
N ALA A 46 12.37 1.63 -8.91
CA ALA A 46 11.02 2.18 -8.91
C ALA A 46 10.26 1.85 -7.62
N ILE A 47 10.29 0.58 -7.19
CA ILE A 47 9.69 0.14 -5.92
C ILE A 47 10.28 0.90 -4.74
N TYR A 48 11.62 1.01 -4.67
CA TYR A 48 12.27 1.76 -3.60
C TYR A 48 11.95 3.26 -3.64
N HIS A 49 11.94 3.85 -4.83
CA HIS A 49 11.57 5.24 -5.04
C HIS A 49 10.17 5.52 -4.50
N ASP A 50 9.19 4.69 -4.84
CA ASP A 50 7.80 4.89 -4.42
C ASP A 50 7.66 4.74 -2.90
N MET A 51 8.39 3.80 -2.28
CA MET A 51 8.45 3.70 -0.82
C MET A 51 9.05 4.96 -0.17
N ALA A 52 10.15 5.48 -0.73
CA ALA A 52 10.81 6.68 -0.23
C ALA A 52 9.93 7.93 -0.39
N LEU A 53 9.19 8.03 -1.50
CA LEU A 53 8.23 9.10 -1.76
C LEU A 53 7.11 9.10 -0.71
N ILE A 54 6.53 7.94 -0.41
CA ILE A 54 5.50 7.81 0.64
C ILE A 54 6.08 8.19 2.00
N ARG A 55 7.29 7.69 2.33
CA ARG A 55 7.97 8.05 3.57
C ARG A 55 8.15 9.56 3.71
N GLU A 56 8.59 10.23 2.65
CA GLU A 56 8.81 11.68 2.68
C GLU A 56 7.49 12.42 2.85
N PHE A 57 6.44 12.01 2.12
CA PHE A 57 5.12 12.61 2.24
C PHE A 57 4.55 12.49 3.68
N GLU A 58 4.65 11.31 4.27
CA GLU A 58 4.16 11.09 5.65
C GLU A 58 5.02 11.83 6.67
N THR A 59 6.33 11.96 6.43
CA THR A 59 7.25 12.74 7.27
C THR A 59 6.92 14.24 7.18
N MET A 60 6.63 14.75 5.98
CA MET A 60 6.15 16.11 5.76
C MET A 60 4.89 16.38 6.58
N LEU A 61 3.88 15.52 6.49
CA LEU A 61 2.64 15.67 7.27
C LEU A 61 2.90 15.68 8.78
N ASN A 62 3.81 14.82 9.25
CA ASN A 62 4.21 14.80 10.65
C ASN A 62 4.86 16.11 11.09
N LEU A 63 5.78 16.66 10.27
CA LEU A 63 6.48 17.92 10.55
C LEU A 63 5.50 19.08 10.58
N ILE A 64 4.60 19.18 9.61
CA ILE A 64 3.50 20.15 9.61
C ILE A 64 2.69 20.03 10.89
N LYS A 65 2.30 18.81 11.30
CA LYS A 65 1.43 18.62 12.46
C LYS A 65 2.09 18.98 13.79
N THR A 66 3.39 18.70 13.91
CA THR A 66 4.14 18.87 15.16
C THR A 66 4.86 20.20 15.26
N LYS A 67 5.19 20.83 14.13
CA LYS A 67 5.99 22.07 14.08
C LYS A 67 5.29 23.22 13.35
N GLY A 68 4.20 22.97 12.63
CA GLY A 68 3.48 24.00 11.87
C GLY A 68 4.17 24.41 10.57
N GLU A 69 5.14 23.63 10.09
CA GLU A 69 5.87 23.92 8.86
C GLU A 69 6.48 22.66 8.22
N TYR A 70 6.82 22.78 6.94
CA TYR A 70 7.70 21.85 6.24
C TYR A 70 8.55 22.61 5.22
N ASN A 71 9.87 22.38 5.22
CA ASN A 71 10.84 23.07 4.34
C ASN A 71 10.66 24.60 4.30
N GLY A 72 10.49 25.22 5.47
CA GLY A 72 10.29 26.67 5.61
C GLY A 72 8.94 27.18 5.09
N THR A 73 8.04 26.29 4.67
CA THR A 73 6.67 26.62 4.29
C THR A 73 5.76 26.42 5.51
N PRO A 74 5.25 27.51 6.13
CA PRO A 74 4.34 27.39 7.27
C PRO A 74 2.97 26.91 6.82
N TYR A 75 2.39 25.96 7.58
CA TYR A 75 1.02 25.50 7.38
C TYR A 75 0.47 24.94 8.70
N ASN A 76 -0.71 25.42 9.10
CA ASN A 76 -1.40 24.91 10.27
C ASN A 76 -2.47 23.90 9.86
N HIS A 77 -2.28 22.64 10.25
CA HIS A 77 -3.28 21.59 10.04
C HIS A 77 -4.00 21.26 11.36
N PRO A 78 -5.24 21.73 11.58
CA PRO A 78 -5.95 21.50 12.84
C PRO A 78 -6.49 20.06 12.99
N GLY A 79 -6.76 19.35 11.90
CA GLY A 79 -7.33 18.00 11.90
C GLY A 79 -6.36 16.87 12.30
N PRO A 80 -6.87 15.67 12.65
CA PRO A 80 -6.02 14.51 12.91
C PRO A 80 -5.36 14.02 11.61
N ALA A 81 -4.13 13.50 11.72
CA ALA A 81 -3.41 12.85 10.63
C ALA A 81 -2.99 11.44 11.04
N HIS A 82 -3.38 10.43 10.27
CA HIS A 82 -3.03 9.02 10.53
C HIS A 82 -1.91 8.58 9.59
N LEU A 83 -0.68 8.61 10.09
CA LEU A 83 0.51 8.40 9.27
C LEU A 83 0.82 6.91 9.08
N SER A 84 1.17 6.48 7.86
CA SER A 84 1.55 5.09 7.55
C SER A 84 3.07 4.83 7.59
N ILE A 85 3.84 5.67 8.31
CA ILE A 85 5.30 5.52 8.42
C ILE A 85 5.67 4.11 8.89
N GLY A 86 6.48 3.41 8.10
CA GLY A 86 6.89 2.02 8.34
C GLY A 86 6.02 0.96 7.65
N GLN A 87 4.96 1.37 6.94
CA GLN A 87 4.05 0.48 6.21
C GLN A 87 4.13 0.69 4.69
N GLU A 88 5.15 1.40 4.21
CA GLU A 88 5.26 1.79 2.79
C GLU A 88 5.37 0.57 1.87
N SER A 89 6.09 -0.47 2.32
CA SER A 89 6.23 -1.72 1.55
C SER A 89 4.91 -2.46 1.36
N ALA A 90 3.97 -2.35 2.30
CA ALA A 90 2.65 -2.96 2.16
C ALA A 90 1.83 -2.25 1.07
N ALA A 91 1.85 -0.91 1.07
CA ALA A 91 1.14 -0.12 0.06
C ALA A 91 1.76 -0.28 -1.33
N VAL A 92 3.08 -0.14 -1.46
CA VAL A 92 3.79 -0.25 -2.74
C VAL A 92 3.74 -1.67 -3.27
N GLY A 93 3.99 -2.68 -2.43
CA GLY A 93 3.94 -4.08 -2.85
C GLY A 93 2.56 -4.50 -3.35
N MET A 94 1.49 -4.05 -2.68
CA MET A 94 0.12 -4.25 -3.15
C MET A 94 -0.10 -3.57 -4.51
N ALA A 95 0.14 -2.25 -4.60
CA ALA A 95 -0.10 -1.49 -5.83
C ALA A 95 0.70 -2.02 -7.04
N TRP A 96 1.95 -2.45 -6.82
CA TRP A 96 2.82 -3.01 -7.85
C TRP A 96 2.20 -4.22 -8.55
N THR A 97 1.41 -5.01 -7.83
CA THR A 97 0.76 -6.23 -8.36
C THR A 97 -0.60 -5.99 -9.02
N LEU A 98 -1.18 -4.81 -8.87
CA LEU A 98 -2.51 -4.47 -9.42
C LEU A 98 -2.41 -3.87 -10.83
N GLY A 99 -3.39 -4.12 -11.69
CA GLY A 99 -3.57 -3.43 -12.97
C GLY A 99 -4.05 -2.00 -12.78
N VAL A 100 -3.96 -1.15 -13.82
CA VAL A 100 -4.33 0.28 -13.71
C VAL A 100 -5.81 0.48 -13.39
N ASP A 101 -6.69 -0.41 -13.87
CA ASP A 101 -8.15 -0.36 -13.66
C ASP A 101 -8.62 -0.99 -12.35
N ASP A 102 -7.72 -1.63 -11.59
CA ASP A 102 -8.07 -2.26 -10.31
C ASP A 102 -8.35 -1.21 -9.23
N PHE A 103 -9.51 -1.32 -8.59
CA PHE A 103 -9.91 -0.44 -7.50
C PHE A 103 -9.25 -0.83 -6.18
N ILE A 104 -8.80 0.18 -5.44
CA ILE A 104 -8.38 0.05 -4.04
C ILE A 104 -9.39 0.78 -3.13
N PHE A 105 -9.66 0.21 -1.96
CA PHE A 105 -10.57 0.78 -0.97
C PHE A 105 -9.82 0.99 0.33
N GLY A 106 -9.20 2.16 0.45
CA GLY A 106 -8.37 2.49 1.59
C GLY A 106 -9.15 2.88 2.84
N SER A 107 -8.48 2.77 3.98
CA SER A 107 -9.01 3.17 5.29
C SER A 107 -8.71 4.64 5.62
N HIS A 108 -8.79 5.02 6.90
CA HIS A 108 -8.35 6.33 7.40
C HIS A 108 -6.82 6.51 7.40
N ARG A 109 -6.05 5.46 7.08
CA ARG A 109 -4.57 5.43 6.98
C ARG A 109 -4.13 5.11 5.54
N SER A 110 -4.75 5.74 4.55
CA SER A 110 -4.63 5.36 3.13
C SER A 110 -3.76 6.30 2.29
N HIS A 111 -3.03 7.26 2.90
CA HIS A 111 -2.17 8.17 2.14
C HIS A 111 -1.19 7.39 1.25
N GLY A 112 -0.46 6.44 1.86
CA GLY A 112 0.48 5.59 1.14
C GLY A 112 -0.18 4.72 0.06
N GLU A 113 -1.40 4.22 0.29
CA GLU A 113 -2.11 3.39 -0.68
C GLU A 113 -2.49 4.18 -1.94
N ILE A 114 -3.00 5.40 -1.77
CA ILE A 114 -3.37 6.28 -2.89
C ILE A 114 -2.13 6.67 -3.69
N LEU A 115 -1.06 7.07 -3.00
CA LEU A 115 0.21 7.42 -3.65
C LEU A 115 0.83 6.23 -4.39
N ALA A 116 0.91 5.06 -3.74
CA ALA A 116 1.41 3.84 -4.35
C ALA A 116 0.61 3.44 -5.59
N LYS A 117 -0.73 3.53 -5.54
CA LYS A 117 -1.59 3.20 -6.68
C LYS A 117 -1.38 4.16 -7.85
N GLY A 118 -1.28 5.46 -7.57
CA GLY A 118 -1.00 6.48 -8.59
C GLY A 118 0.36 6.27 -9.25
N MET A 119 1.42 6.07 -8.45
CA MET A 119 2.76 5.80 -8.97
C MET A 119 2.80 4.51 -9.79
N SER A 120 2.17 3.43 -9.31
CA SER A 120 2.11 2.18 -10.05
C SER A 120 1.38 2.33 -11.39
N ALA A 121 0.33 3.16 -11.45
CA ALA A 121 -0.32 3.47 -12.72
C ALA A 121 0.60 4.25 -13.66
N ILE A 122 1.33 5.24 -13.15
CA ILE A 122 2.32 6.00 -13.96
C ILE A 122 3.39 5.08 -14.55
N HIS A 123 3.92 4.12 -13.78
CA HIS A 123 4.92 3.16 -14.28
C HIS A 123 4.38 2.21 -15.36
N LYS A 124 3.06 2.01 -15.44
CA LYS A 124 2.41 1.01 -16.32
C LYS A 124 1.72 1.62 -17.54
N LEU A 125 1.39 2.91 -17.50
CA LEU A 125 0.73 3.60 -18.61
C LEU A 125 1.76 4.09 -19.63
N GLU A 126 1.34 4.14 -20.89
CA GLU A 126 2.12 4.86 -21.92
C GLU A 126 1.90 6.37 -21.81
N ASP A 127 2.87 7.17 -22.29
CA ASP A 127 2.80 8.65 -22.29
C ASP A 127 1.52 9.23 -22.89
N LYS A 128 0.88 8.53 -23.84
CA LYS A 128 -0.38 8.99 -24.47
C LYS A 128 -1.60 8.84 -23.55
N GLN A 129 -1.46 8.05 -22.49
CA GLN A 129 -2.52 7.74 -21.52
C GLN A 129 -2.34 8.52 -20.20
N LEU A 130 -1.21 9.24 -20.05
CA LEU A 130 -0.93 10.16 -18.95
C LEU A 130 -1.48 11.56 -19.25
#